data_AF-A0A820FUR2-F1
#
_entry.id   AF-A0A820FUR2-F1
#
_cell.length_a   1.000
_cell.length_b   1.000
_cell.length_c   1.000
_cell.angle_alpha   90.00
_cell.angle_beta   90.00
_cell.angle_gamma   90.00
#
_symmetry.space_group_name_H-M   'P 1'
#
loop_
_entity.id
_entity.type
_entity.pdbx_description
1 polymer ?
#
loop_
_entity_poly.entity_id
_entity_poly.type
_entity_poly.pdbx_seq_one_letter_code
_entity_poly.pdbx_strand_id
1 'polypeptide(L)'
;LHIYLTTPIEILEQIVPQADKKGYRATVIICDQPHERIRDFVLPLFEEASKNIDSELMKNMPIPNLNITVTWTNIEWLRKLTQLPIICKGILSPIDAKSAIKYGANGIIISNHGGRLTDTAPPAIQCLEDVVNAVDGRAE
;
A
#
# COMPACT_ATOMS: atom_id res chain seq x y z
N LEU A 1 5.89 1.42 9.10
CA LEU A 1 4.44 1.20 9.18
C LEU A 1 3.91 0.85 7.80
N HIS A 2 3.08 -0.18 7.66
CA HIS A 2 2.49 -0.58 6.38
C HIS A 2 1.00 -0.20 6.38
N ILE A 3 0.54 0.61 5.43
CA ILE A 3 -0.82 1.16 5.42
C ILE A 3 -1.54 0.93 4.08
N TYR A 4 -2.87 0.90 4.17
CA TYR A 4 -3.77 0.93 3.03
C TYR A 4 -4.44 2.31 2.95
N LEU A 5 -4.50 2.89 1.75
CA LEU A 5 -5.21 4.17 1.55
C LEU A 5 -6.74 4.02 1.57
N THR A 6 -7.24 2.79 1.54
CA THR A 6 -8.66 2.47 1.76
C THR A 6 -9.06 2.53 3.24
N THR A 7 -8.10 2.64 4.16
CA THR A 7 -8.35 2.91 5.58
C THR A 7 -8.94 4.32 5.74
N PRO A 8 -9.96 4.53 6.60
CA PRO A 8 -10.51 5.85 6.85
C PRO A 8 -9.45 6.89 7.21
N ILE A 9 -9.61 8.10 6.67
CA ILE A 9 -8.65 9.20 6.80
C ILE A 9 -8.41 9.53 8.27
N GLU A 10 -9.45 9.52 9.09
CA GLU A 10 -9.39 9.85 10.52
C GLU A 10 -8.49 8.87 11.28
N ILE A 11 -8.43 7.61 10.83
CA ILE A 11 -7.55 6.60 11.42
C ILE A 11 -6.12 6.80 10.92
N LEU A 12 -5.94 7.06 9.63
CA LEU A 12 -4.61 7.33 9.07
C LEU A 12 -3.95 8.54 9.74
N GLU A 13 -4.70 9.62 9.98
CA GLU A 13 -4.24 10.82 10.70
C GLU A 13 -3.83 10.52 12.15
N GLN A 14 -4.38 9.48 12.78
CA GLN A 14 -3.99 9.04 14.12
C GLN A 14 -2.78 8.11 14.11
N ILE A 15 -2.73 7.13 13.20
CA ILE A 15 -1.71 6.07 13.24
C ILE A 15 -0.39 6.49 12.59
N VAL A 16 -0.43 7.31 11.54
CA VAL A 16 0.77 7.68 10.77
C VAL A 16 1.73 8.51 11.62
N PRO A 17 1.31 9.59 12.33
CA PRO A 17 2.21 10.35 13.20
C PRO A 17 2.73 9.55 14.41
N GLN A 18 2.00 8.52 14.84
CA GLN A 18 2.47 7.63 15.91
C GLN A 18 3.62 6.72 15.47
N ALA A 19 3.74 6.43 14.18
CA ALA A 19 4.82 5.59 13.66
C ALA A 19 6.19 6.23 13.97
N ASP A 20 6.32 7.53 13.78
CA ASP A 20 7.52 8.31 14.07
C ASP A 20 7.92 8.16 15.55
N LYS A 21 6.95 8.27 16.47
CA LYS A 21 7.16 8.14 17.93
C LYS A 21 7.51 6.73 18.37
N LYS A 22 7.03 5.71 17.66
CA LYS A 22 7.25 4.29 17.97
C LYS A 22 8.54 3.74 17.35
N GLY A 23 9.37 4.60 16.74
CA GLY A 23 10.68 4.22 16.19
C GLY A 23 10.63 3.49 14.85
N TYR A 24 9.52 3.60 14.12
CA TYR A 24 9.47 3.10 12.74
C TYR A 24 10.44 3.88 11.86
N ARG A 25 10.92 3.24 10.79
CA ARG A 25 11.94 3.81 9.88
C ARG A 25 11.42 4.23 8.52
N ALA A 26 10.21 3.80 8.17
CA ALA A 26 9.55 4.13 6.91
C ALA A 26 8.04 3.90 7.02
N THR A 27 7.28 4.57 6.17
CA THR A 27 5.85 4.34 5.94
C THR A 27 5.68 3.76 4.55
N VAL A 28 5.21 2.51 4.47
CA VAL A 28 4.95 1.80 3.23
C VAL A 28 3.47 1.93 2.89
N ILE A 29 3.19 2.42 1.69
CA ILE A 29 1.83 2.59 1.15
C ILE A 29 1.56 1.50 0.13
N ILE A 30 0.41 0.83 0.26
CA ILE A 30 -0.10 -0.09 -0.77
C ILE A 30 -0.75 0.68 -1.91
N CYS A 31 -0.16 0.58 -3.11
CA CYS A 31 -0.66 1.19 -4.35
C CYS A 31 -1.38 0.19 -5.28
N ASP A 32 -1.24 -1.12 -5.06
CA ASP A 32 -1.77 -2.18 -5.94
C ASP A 32 -3.16 -2.70 -5.54
N GLN A 33 -3.76 -2.21 -4.44
CA GLN A 33 -5.05 -2.68 -3.92
C GLN A 33 -6.15 -1.61 -3.88
N PRO A 34 -6.70 -1.20 -5.03
CA PRO A 34 -7.86 -0.31 -5.06
C PRO A 34 -9.20 -1.06 -4.91
N HIS A 35 -9.22 -2.40 -4.97
CA HIS A 35 -10.44 -3.22 -4.97
C HIS A 35 -10.32 -4.47 -4.09
N GLU A 36 -11.45 -5.13 -3.85
CA GLU A 36 -11.54 -6.38 -3.09
C GLU A 36 -10.85 -7.54 -3.82
N ARG A 37 -10.38 -8.51 -3.04
CA ARG A 37 -9.70 -9.68 -3.58
C ARG A 37 -10.74 -10.77 -3.83
N ILE A 38 -10.94 -11.16 -5.08
CA ILE A 38 -11.88 -12.25 -5.43
C ILE A 38 -11.56 -13.52 -4.63
N ARG A 39 -10.27 -13.80 -4.36
CA ARG A 39 -9.83 -14.94 -3.56
C ARG A 39 -10.40 -14.98 -2.14
N ASP A 40 -10.69 -13.82 -1.55
CA ASP A 40 -11.25 -13.76 -0.19
C ASP A 40 -12.70 -14.27 -0.16
N PHE A 41 -13.41 -14.30 -1.30
CA PHE A 41 -14.76 -14.88 -1.44
C PHE A 41 -14.78 -16.38 -1.77
N VAL A 42 -13.68 -16.93 -2.28
CA VAL A 42 -13.62 -18.31 -2.79
C VAL A 42 -12.97 -19.28 -1.81
N LEU A 43 -12.18 -18.77 -0.85
CA LEU A 43 -11.49 -19.59 0.14
C LEU A 43 -12.33 -19.72 1.44
N PRO A 44 -12.83 -20.92 1.80
CA PRO A 44 -13.47 -21.16 3.11
C PRO A 44 -12.52 -20.91 4.30
N LEU A 45 -11.21 -20.84 4.05
CA LEU A 45 -10.18 -20.44 5.00
C LEU A 45 -10.35 -19.01 5.53
N PHE A 46 -11.01 -18.09 4.80
CA PHE A 46 -11.17 -16.72 5.31
C PHE A 46 -12.15 -16.69 6.49
N GLU A 47 -13.29 -17.40 6.39
CA GLU A 47 -14.23 -17.56 7.50
C GLU A 47 -13.63 -18.30 8.69
N GLU A 48 -12.76 -19.28 8.43
CA GLU A 48 -12.14 -20.08 9.49
C GLU A 48 -10.99 -19.34 10.17
N ALA A 49 -10.21 -18.56 9.42
CA ALA A 49 -9.19 -17.68 9.95
C ALA A 49 -9.80 -16.48 10.69
N SER A 50 -10.92 -15.92 10.21
CA SER A 50 -11.61 -14.81 10.86
C SER A 50 -12.25 -15.20 12.19
N LYS A 51 -12.62 -16.48 12.38
CA LYS A 51 -13.10 -17.00 13.67
C LYS A 51 -12.06 -16.96 14.78
N ASN A 52 -10.76 -16.98 14.43
CA ASN A 52 -9.65 -16.91 15.38
C ASN A 52 -9.08 -15.49 15.55
N ILE A 53 -9.58 -14.52 14.78
CA ILE A 53 -9.30 -13.10 14.99
C ILE A 53 -10.33 -12.61 16.00
N ASP A 54 -9.88 -11.92 17.04
CA ASP A 54 -10.74 -11.38 18.08
C ASP A 54 -11.95 -10.65 17.46
N SER A 55 -13.13 -11.22 17.70
CA SER A 55 -14.39 -10.79 17.09
C SER A 55 -14.73 -9.33 17.40
N GLU A 56 -14.16 -8.76 18.47
CA GLU A 56 -14.35 -7.37 18.87
C GLU A 56 -13.49 -6.41 18.02
N LEU A 57 -12.28 -6.83 17.63
CA LEU A 57 -11.41 -6.10 16.70
C LEU A 57 -11.98 -6.11 15.26
N MET A 58 -12.56 -7.23 14.83
CA MET A 58 -13.19 -7.33 13.50
C MET A 58 -14.50 -6.55 13.42
N LYS A 59 -15.34 -6.58 14.47
CA LYS A 59 -16.61 -5.80 14.52
C LYS A 59 -16.39 -4.30 14.50
N ASN A 60 -15.29 -3.84 15.10
CA ASN A 60 -14.92 -2.42 15.17
C ASN A 60 -13.93 -1.99 14.08
N MET A 61 -13.50 -2.92 13.21
CA MET A 61 -12.69 -2.55 12.06
C MET A 61 -13.59 -1.80 11.08
N PRO A 62 -13.30 -0.53 10.79
CA PRO A 62 -14.04 0.16 9.75
C PRO A 62 -13.89 -0.60 8.45
N ILE A 63 -15.03 -0.86 7.81
CA ILE A 63 -15.06 -1.45 6.48
C ILE A 63 -14.18 -0.57 5.59
N PRO A 64 -13.15 -1.12 4.93
CA PRO A 64 -12.31 -0.36 4.01
C PRO A 64 -13.22 0.41 3.05
N ASN A 65 -13.04 1.73 2.96
CA ASN A 65 -13.83 2.51 2.05
C ASN A 65 -13.26 2.34 0.64
N LEU A 66 -13.80 1.35 -0.07
CA LEU A 66 -13.42 1.02 -1.45
C LEU A 66 -13.85 2.09 -2.45
N ASN A 67 -14.63 3.10 -2.03
CA ASN A 67 -14.96 4.27 -2.85
C ASN A 67 -13.88 5.38 -2.77
N ILE A 68 -12.80 5.18 -2.00
CA ILE A 68 -11.67 6.11 -2.00
C ILE A 68 -10.89 5.95 -3.30
N THR A 69 -10.82 7.04 -4.06
CA THR A 69 -9.92 7.10 -5.23
C THR A 69 -8.49 7.28 -4.74
N VAL A 70 -7.67 6.25 -4.92
CA VAL A 70 -6.23 6.31 -4.67
C VAL A 70 -5.56 7.04 -5.83
N THR A 71 -4.88 8.13 -5.51
CA THR A 71 -4.18 8.98 -6.47
C THR A 71 -2.80 9.38 -5.93
N TRP A 72 -1.92 9.85 -6.81
CA TRP A 72 -0.58 10.24 -6.40
C TRP A 72 -0.54 11.43 -5.43
N THR A 73 -1.57 12.29 -5.40
CA THR A 73 -1.68 13.38 -4.43
C THR A 73 -1.87 12.89 -2.98
N ASN A 74 -2.26 11.61 -2.79
CA ASN A 74 -2.28 11.01 -1.47
C ASN A 74 -0.87 10.91 -0.86
N ILE A 75 0.19 10.81 -1.67
CA ILE A 75 1.58 10.83 -1.18
C ILE A 75 1.92 12.21 -0.61
N GLU A 76 1.52 13.28 -1.29
CA GLU A 76 1.72 14.66 -0.81
C GLU A 76 0.94 14.92 0.48
N TRP A 77 -0.27 14.39 0.59
CA TRP A 77 -1.04 14.48 1.84
C TRP A 77 -0.36 13.69 2.97
N LEU A 78 0.07 12.43 2.73
CA LEU A 78 0.76 11.62 3.73
C LEU A 78 2.08 12.26 4.19
N ARG A 79 2.77 12.98 3.30
CA ARG A 79 3.97 13.74 3.64
C ARG A 79 3.71 14.79 4.72
N LYS A 80 2.48 15.30 4.84
CA LYS A 80 2.09 16.25 5.91
C LYS A 80 1.92 15.57 7.27
N LEU A 81 1.82 14.24 7.30
CA LEU A 81 1.55 13.45 8.52
C LEU A 81 2.79 12.75 9.09
N THR A 82 3.86 12.58 8.31
CA THR A 82 5.08 11.88 8.77
C THR A 82 6.33 12.44 8.11
N GLN A 83 7.42 12.47 8.89
CA GLN A 83 8.76 12.79 8.39
C GLN A 83 9.54 11.54 7.95
N LEU A 84 8.96 10.35 8.15
CA LEU A 84 9.58 9.11 7.72
C LEU A 84 9.62 9.00 6.18
N PRO A 85 10.62 8.30 5.62
CA PRO A 85 10.62 7.90 4.22
C PRO A 85 9.29 7.22 3.84
N ILE A 86 8.70 7.66 2.73
CA ILE A 86 7.49 7.04 2.17
C ILE A 86 7.91 6.08 1.07
N ILE A 87 7.44 4.85 1.14
CA ILE A 87 7.76 3.79 0.18
C ILE A 87 6.46 3.34 -0.51
N CYS A 88 6.43 3.38 -1.83
CA CYS A 88 5.28 2.92 -2.62
C CYS A 88 5.44 1.45 -2.97
N LYS A 89 4.58 0.59 -2.44
CA LYS A 89 4.55 -0.84 -2.75
C LYS A 89 3.46 -1.16 -3.77
N GLY A 90 3.81 -2.03 -4.72
CA GLY A 90 2.86 -2.51 -5.73
C GLY A 90 3.13 -1.93 -7.13
N ILE A 91 4.30 -1.36 -7.34
CA ILE A 91 4.64 -0.69 -8.60
C ILE A 91 5.21 -1.71 -9.58
N LEU A 92 4.54 -1.90 -10.71
CA LEU A 92 4.99 -2.79 -11.79
C LEU A 92 5.32 -2.02 -13.08
N SER A 93 4.98 -0.73 -13.14
CA SER A 93 5.12 0.12 -14.32
C SER A 93 6.21 1.18 -14.12
N PRO A 94 7.10 1.39 -15.11
CA PRO A 94 8.07 2.49 -15.11
C PRO A 94 7.42 3.87 -15.00
N ILE A 95 6.22 4.04 -15.56
CA ILE A 95 5.47 5.30 -15.56
C ILE A 95 4.96 5.59 -14.15
N ASP A 96 4.49 4.57 -13.45
CA ASP A 96 4.02 4.68 -12.07
C ASP A 96 5.17 4.94 -11.12
N ALA A 97 6.34 4.32 -11.34
CA ALA A 97 7.55 4.61 -10.57
C ALA A 97 7.98 6.08 -10.70
N LYS A 98 7.99 6.62 -11.93
CA LYS A 98 8.26 8.05 -12.19
C LYS A 98 7.25 8.95 -11.49
N SER A 99 5.98 8.57 -11.51
CA SER A 99 4.91 9.31 -10.85
C SER A 99 5.09 9.28 -9.32
N ALA A 100 5.27 8.12 -8.71
CA ALA A 100 5.50 7.99 -7.28
C ALA A 100 6.65 8.90 -6.79
N ILE A 101 7.79 8.89 -7.49
CA ILE A 101 8.94 9.73 -7.19
C ILE A 101 8.60 11.22 -7.34
N LYS A 102 7.92 11.60 -8.44
CA LYS A 102 7.49 12.98 -8.67
C LYS A 102 6.63 13.53 -7.52
N TYR A 103 5.80 12.70 -6.92
CA TYR A 103 4.93 13.06 -5.79
C TYR A 103 5.59 12.84 -4.42
N GLY A 104 6.89 12.50 -4.39
CA GLY A 104 7.70 12.49 -3.18
C GLY A 104 7.85 11.13 -2.49
N ALA A 105 7.68 10.01 -3.21
CA ALA A 105 8.11 8.71 -2.71
C ALA A 105 9.64 8.66 -2.60
N ASN A 106 10.14 8.08 -1.50
CA ASN A 106 11.57 7.87 -1.24
C ASN A 106 12.05 6.48 -1.66
N GLY A 107 11.13 5.54 -1.83
CA GLY A 107 11.45 4.18 -2.26
C GLY A 107 10.30 3.51 -3.00
N ILE A 108 10.63 2.49 -3.77
CA ILE A 108 9.68 1.71 -4.58
C ILE A 108 9.83 0.22 -4.25
N ILE A 109 8.72 -0.43 -3.87
CA ILE A 109 8.66 -1.88 -3.77
C ILE A 109 7.93 -2.43 -4.99
N ILE A 110 8.68 -3.10 -5.86
CA ILE A 110 8.18 -3.79 -7.04
C ILE A 110 7.48 -5.08 -6.59
N SER A 111 6.17 -5.12 -6.71
CA SER A 111 5.33 -6.19 -6.18
C SER A 111 4.02 -6.28 -6.94
N ASN A 112 3.52 -7.50 -7.11
CA ASN A 112 2.16 -7.78 -7.61
C ASN A 112 1.28 -8.36 -6.50
N HIS A 113 1.57 -8.01 -5.24
CA HIS A 113 0.92 -8.53 -4.05
C HIS A 113 0.96 -10.07 -3.92
N GLY A 114 2.01 -10.70 -4.45
CA GLY A 114 2.11 -12.17 -4.49
C GLY A 114 1.10 -12.80 -5.45
N GLY A 115 0.73 -12.10 -6.51
CA GLY A 115 -0.25 -12.53 -7.51
C GLY A 115 -1.66 -12.68 -6.95
N ARG A 116 -2.03 -11.91 -5.91
CA ARG A 116 -3.33 -12.03 -5.19
C ARG A 116 -4.40 -11.02 -5.63
N LEU A 117 -4.02 -10.00 -6.40
CA LEU A 117 -4.90 -8.88 -6.75
C LEU A 117 -5.25 -8.93 -8.23
N THR A 118 -4.46 -8.28 -9.07
CA THR A 118 -4.65 -8.25 -10.51
C THR A 118 -4.21 -9.58 -11.10
N ASP A 119 -5.19 -10.37 -11.56
CA ASP A 119 -4.90 -11.59 -12.30
C ASP A 119 -4.14 -11.26 -13.60
N THR A 120 -3.27 -12.16 -14.04
CA THR A 120 -2.40 -11.98 -15.21
C THR A 120 -1.41 -10.81 -15.14
N ALA A 121 -1.27 -10.14 -13.99
CA ALA A 121 -0.22 -9.15 -13.79
C ALA A 121 1.17 -9.79 -14.01
N PRO A 122 2.14 -9.05 -14.58
CA PRO A 122 3.47 -9.58 -14.81
C PRO A 122 4.13 -10.03 -13.50
N PRO A 123 4.97 -11.07 -13.53
CA PRO A 123 5.87 -11.39 -12.43
C PRO A 123 6.71 -10.15 -12.05
N ALA A 124 6.73 -9.80 -10.77
CA ALA A 124 7.43 -8.60 -10.27
C ALA A 124 8.90 -8.52 -10.75
N ILE A 125 9.59 -9.67 -10.86
CA ILE A 125 10.99 -9.72 -11.33
C ILE A 125 11.15 -9.26 -12.78
N GLN A 126 10.16 -9.47 -13.65
CA GLN A 126 10.21 -9.04 -15.04
C GLN A 126 10.06 -7.52 -15.19
N CYS A 127 9.47 -6.86 -14.19
CA CYS A 127 9.33 -5.41 -14.15
C CYS A 127 10.56 -4.70 -13.55
N LEU A 128 11.50 -5.45 -12.96
CA LEU A 128 12.57 -4.88 -12.15
C LEU A 128 13.47 -3.94 -12.94
N GLU A 129 13.98 -4.38 -14.09
CA GLU A 129 14.90 -3.60 -14.91
C GLU A 129 14.28 -2.27 -15.36
N ASP A 130 13.08 -2.32 -15.93
CA ASP A 130 12.42 -1.11 -16.45
C ASP A 130 12.07 -0.13 -15.33
N VAL A 131 11.66 -0.62 -14.16
CA VAL A 131 11.36 0.24 -13.00
C VAL A 131 12.64 0.85 -12.43
N VAL A 132 13.73 0.10 -12.26
CA VAL A 132 15.02 0.61 -11.77
C VAL A 132 15.56 1.68 -12.72
N ASN A 133 15.51 1.42 -14.03
CA ASN A 133 15.92 2.40 -15.05
C ASN A 133 15.07 3.67 -15.00
N ALA A 134 13.78 3.56 -14.69
CA ALA A 134 12.90 4.72 -14.55
C ALA A 134 13.10 5.50 -13.25
N VAL A 135 13.49 4.82 -12.16
CA VAL A 135 13.84 5.42 -10.88
C VAL A 135 15.11 6.24 -10.99
N ASP A 136 16.12 5.73 -11.71
CA ASP A 136 17.38 6.44 -12.02
C ASP A 136 18.09 6.97 -10.76
N GLY A 137 18.18 6.13 -9.72
CA GLY A 137 18.82 6.46 -8.44
C GLY A 137 18.13 7.53 -7.60
N ARG A 138 16.94 8.01 -7.98
CA ARG A 138 16.19 9.06 -7.26
C ARG A 138 15.39 8.53 -6.06
N ALA A 139 15.24 7.23 -5.96
CA ALA A 139 14.59 6.52 -4.86
C ALA A 139 15.28 5.18 -4.63
N GLU A 140 15.12 4.62 -3.43
CA GLU A 140 15.58 3.27 -3.08
C GLU A 140 14.69 2.16 -3.67
#